data_AF-W2CUE7-F1
#
_entry.id   AF-W2CUE7-F1
#
_cell.length_a   1.000
_cell.length_b   1.000
_cell.length_c   1.000
_cell.angle_alpha   90.00
_cell.angle_beta   90.00
_cell.angle_gamma   90.00
#
_symmetry.space_group_name_H-M   'P 1'
#
loop_
_entity.id
_entity.type
_entity.pdbx_description
1 polymer ?
#
loop_
_entity_poly.entity_id
_entity_poly.type
_entity_poly.pdbx_seq_one_letter_code
_entity_poly.pdbx_strand_id
1 'polypeptide(L)'
;FIFLCGAIAICAMILPGISGSFILVLLGKYFYIMEAVKTLNLPVMLVFIAGAAIGISLFSHALSYALHRFHNVTIAVLSGFMLGSLNKVWPWKETIETYVDSHGEVRPLIEANILPDHLVWEGVALAVAGFALVCVLELTAGRKAKNAG
;
A
#
# COMPACT_ATOMS: atom_id res chain seq x y z
N PHE A 1 -22.12 1.12 12.39
CA PHE A 1 -21.19 0.06 11.96
C PHE A 1 -19.72 0.52 11.90
N ILE A 2 -19.25 1.35 12.85
CA ILE A 2 -17.88 1.90 12.87
C ILE A 2 -16.83 0.78 13.03
N PHE A 3 -17.13 -0.20 13.87
CA PHE A 3 -16.31 -1.38 14.08
C PHE A 3 -16.01 -2.12 12.77
N LEU A 4 -17.04 -2.41 11.97
CA LEU A 4 -16.87 -3.11 10.69
C LEU A 4 -16.11 -2.25 9.67
N CYS A 5 -16.31 -0.92 9.66
CA CYS A 5 -15.52 -0.03 8.82
C CYS A 5 -14.03 -0.09 9.17
N GLY A 6 -13.69 -0.10 10.47
CA GLY A 6 -12.31 -0.23 10.93
C GLY A 6 -11.70 -1.57 10.52
N ALA A 7 -12.46 -2.65 10.67
CA ALA A 7 -12.03 -3.99 10.24
C ALA A 7 -11.78 -4.07 8.73
N ILE A 8 -12.71 -3.60 7.90
CA ILE A 8 -12.55 -3.67 6.43
C ILE A 8 -11.44 -2.71 5.96
N ALA A 9 -11.37 -1.50 6.53
CA ALA A 9 -10.36 -0.51 6.14
C ALA A 9 -8.94 -0.98 6.45
N ILE A 10 -8.70 -1.63 7.59
CA ILE A 10 -7.36 -2.15 7.90
C ILE A 10 -7.00 -3.37 7.04
N CYS A 11 -7.97 -4.25 6.73
CA CYS A 11 -7.75 -5.36 5.81
C CYS A 11 -7.33 -4.84 4.42
N ALA A 12 -7.99 -3.78 3.96
CA ALA A 12 -7.66 -3.12 2.71
C ALA A 12 -6.25 -2.50 2.70
N MET A 13 -5.75 -1.99 3.83
CA MET A 13 -4.39 -1.44 3.93
C MET A 13 -3.29 -2.51 3.87
N ILE A 14 -3.59 -3.75 4.23
CA ILE A 14 -2.60 -4.85 4.21
C ILE A 14 -2.42 -5.38 2.78
N LEU A 15 -3.45 -5.30 1.95
CA LEU A 15 -3.37 -5.75 0.56
C LEU A 15 -2.59 -4.73 -0.29
N PRO A 16 -1.57 -5.15 -1.05
CA PRO A 16 -0.79 -4.25 -1.90
C PRO A 16 -1.70 -3.55 -2.92
N GLY A 17 -1.55 -2.23 -3.05
CA GLY A 17 -2.25 -1.43 -4.05
C GLY A 17 -3.67 -0.97 -3.67
N ILE A 18 -4.20 -1.34 -2.50
CA ILE A 18 -5.50 -0.85 -2.02
C ILE A 18 -5.30 0.14 -0.87
N SER A 19 -5.98 1.29 -0.93
CA SER A 19 -5.94 2.31 0.12
C SER A 19 -7.12 2.19 1.08
N GLY A 20 -6.85 1.99 2.37
CA GLY A 20 -7.90 1.91 3.40
C GLY A 20 -8.67 3.22 3.62
N SER A 21 -8.05 4.38 3.38
CA SER A 21 -8.76 5.67 3.46
C SER A 21 -9.78 5.82 2.33
N PHE A 22 -9.46 5.32 1.12
CA PHE A 22 -10.41 5.28 0.01
C PHE A 22 -11.60 4.37 0.30
N ILE A 23 -11.37 3.21 0.92
CA ILE A 23 -12.45 2.33 1.37
C ILE A 23 -13.35 3.04 2.40
N LEU A 24 -12.79 3.82 3.33
CA LEU A 24 -13.61 4.61 4.26
C LEU A 24 -14.45 5.69 3.56
N VAL A 25 -13.96 6.26 2.46
CA VAL A 25 -14.72 7.20 1.62
C VAL A 25 -15.89 6.48 0.94
N LEU A 26 -15.64 5.32 0.32
CA LEU A 26 -16.69 4.51 -0.30
C LEU A 26 -17.76 4.05 0.70
N LEU A 27 -17.35 3.76 1.94
CA LEU A 27 -18.26 3.41 3.04
C LEU A 27 -18.99 4.63 3.63
N GLY A 28 -18.72 5.85 3.14
CA GLY A 28 -19.33 7.09 3.62
C GLY A 28 -18.94 7.47 5.05
N LYS A 29 -17.87 6.90 5.59
CA LYS A 29 -17.45 7.08 7.00
C LYS A 29 -16.14 7.83 7.15
N TYR A 30 -15.47 8.17 6.07
CA TYR A 30 -14.22 8.94 6.09
C TYR A 30 -14.35 10.23 6.90
N PHE A 31 -15.32 11.10 6.57
CA PHE A 31 -15.51 12.38 7.27
C PHE A 31 -15.89 12.18 8.73
N TYR A 32 -16.71 11.18 9.04
CA TYR A 32 -17.12 10.84 10.39
C TYR A 32 -15.94 10.42 11.28
N ILE A 33 -15.05 9.56 10.77
CA ILE A 33 -13.84 9.15 11.48
C ILE A 33 -12.86 10.32 11.59
N MET A 34 -12.70 11.12 10.54
CA MET A 34 -11.85 12.29 10.53
C MET A 34 -12.29 13.32 11.58
N GLU A 35 -13.60 13.56 11.69
CA GLU A 35 -14.18 14.46 12.70
C GLU A 35 -13.99 13.90 14.11
N ALA A 36 -14.19 12.59 14.31
CA ALA A 36 -13.92 11.94 15.59
C ALA A 36 -12.45 12.07 16.02
N VAL A 37 -11.50 12.00 15.07
CA VAL A 37 -10.07 12.24 15.35
C VAL A 37 -9.83 13.71 15.70
N LYS A 38 -10.40 14.66 14.93
CA LYS A 38 -10.24 16.10 15.20
C LYS A 38 -10.80 16.54 16.54
N THR A 39 -11.93 15.96 16.94
CA THR A 39 -12.63 16.28 18.20
C THR A 39 -12.17 15.41 19.37
N LEU A 40 -11.20 14.52 19.15
CA LEU A 40 -10.73 13.53 20.13
C LEU A 40 -11.89 12.74 20.77
N ASN A 41 -12.85 12.32 19.95
CA ASN A 41 -13.98 11.50 20.37
C ASN A 41 -13.50 10.06 20.66
N LEU A 42 -13.04 9.86 21.89
CA LEU A 42 -12.49 8.59 22.38
C LEU A 42 -13.45 7.40 22.18
N PRO A 43 -14.77 7.49 22.47
CA PRO A 43 -15.69 6.38 22.23
C PRO A 43 -15.68 5.87 20.80
N VAL A 44 -15.75 6.77 19.81
CA VAL A 44 -15.77 6.40 18.39
C VAL A 44 -14.42 5.81 17.98
N MET A 45 -13.32 6.42 18.42
CA MET A 45 -11.98 5.98 18.10
C MET A 45 -11.66 4.60 18.69
N LEU A 46 -12.05 4.33 19.94
CA LEU A 46 -11.86 3.02 20.56
C LEU A 46 -12.62 1.92 19.82
N VAL A 47 -13.87 2.18 19.42
CA VAL A 47 -14.67 1.21 18.64
C VAL A 47 -14.03 0.97 17.27
N PHE A 48 -13.50 2.02 16.62
CA PHE A 48 -12.79 1.89 15.35
C PHE A 48 -11.51 1.08 15.49
N ILE A 49 -10.68 1.40 16.50
CA ILE A 49 -9.42 0.70 16.78
C ILE A 49 -9.67 -0.76 17.16
N ALA A 50 -10.69 -1.04 17.97
CA ALA A 50 -11.07 -2.42 18.31
C ALA A 50 -11.46 -3.21 17.05
N GLY A 51 -12.22 -2.59 16.14
CA GLY A 51 -12.55 -3.16 14.84
C GLY A 51 -11.31 -3.42 13.99
N ALA A 52 -10.41 -2.45 13.91
CA ALA A 52 -9.15 -2.60 13.19
C ALA A 52 -8.27 -3.71 13.80
N ALA A 53 -8.13 -3.78 15.14
CA ALA A 53 -7.32 -4.79 15.82
C ALA A 53 -7.84 -6.22 15.56
N ILE A 54 -9.16 -6.41 15.58
CA ILE A 54 -9.77 -7.70 15.26
C ILE A 54 -9.63 -8.00 13.75
N GLY A 55 -9.84 -7.00 12.89
CA GLY A 55 -9.70 -7.13 11.44
C GLY A 55 -8.30 -7.55 11.02
N ILE A 56 -7.26 -6.87 11.53
CA ILE A 56 -5.86 -7.21 11.23
C ILE A 56 -5.50 -8.59 11.75
N SER A 57 -5.94 -8.96 12.96
CA SER A 57 -5.64 -10.29 13.50
C SER A 57 -6.24 -11.38 12.62
N LEU A 58 -7.54 -11.28 12.30
CA LEU A 58 -8.23 -12.26 11.47
C LEU A 58 -7.64 -12.33 10.06
N PHE A 59 -7.40 -11.19 9.43
CA PHE A 59 -6.87 -11.12 8.08
C PHE A 59 -5.42 -11.60 7.99
N SER A 60 -4.58 -11.30 8.98
CA SER A 60 -3.19 -11.79 9.02
C SER A 60 -3.14 -13.30 9.08
N HIS A 61 -4.03 -13.92 9.87
CA HIS A 61 -4.14 -15.38 9.92
C HIS A 61 -4.67 -15.95 8.60
N ALA A 62 -5.69 -15.31 8.00
CA ALA A 62 -6.25 -15.75 6.71
C ALA A 62 -5.20 -15.66 5.58
N LEU A 63 -4.42 -14.57 5.53
CA LEU A 63 -3.35 -14.40 4.56
C LEU A 63 -2.21 -15.40 4.78
N SER A 64 -1.80 -15.60 6.03
CA SER A 64 -0.80 -16.61 6.40
C SER A 64 -1.25 -18.01 5.98
N TYR A 65 -2.52 -18.35 6.24
CA TYR A 65 -3.13 -19.61 5.80
C TYR A 65 -3.15 -19.74 4.27
N ALA A 66 -3.52 -18.69 3.55
CA ALA A 66 -3.52 -18.68 2.08
C ALA A 66 -2.10 -18.86 1.52
N LEU A 67 -1.10 -18.21 2.11
CA LEU A 67 0.31 -18.37 1.72
C LEU A 67 0.84 -19.77 2.02
N HIS A 68 0.40 -20.42 3.10
CA HIS A 68 0.80 -21.80 3.44
C HIS A 68 0.14 -22.84 2.53
N ARG A 69 -1.16 -22.71 2.26
CA ARG A 69 -1.94 -23.71 1.50
C ARG A 69 -1.89 -23.49 -0.01
N PHE A 70 -1.87 -22.24 -0.45
CA PHE A 70 -1.96 -21.82 -1.86
C PHE A 70 -0.83 -20.84 -2.20
N HIS A 71 0.40 -21.18 -1.82
CA HIS A 71 1.58 -20.31 -1.98
C HIS A 71 1.70 -19.71 -3.39
N ASN A 72 1.74 -20.54 -4.43
CA ASN A 72 1.94 -20.10 -5.81
C ASN A 72 0.84 -19.14 -6.29
N VAL A 73 -0.42 -19.43 -5.98
CA VAL A 73 -1.56 -18.60 -6.38
C VAL A 73 -1.54 -17.27 -5.62
N THR A 74 -1.30 -17.32 -4.31
CA THR A 74 -1.30 -16.13 -3.46
C THR A 74 -0.17 -15.17 -3.85
N ILE A 75 1.05 -15.70 -4.07
CA ILE A 75 2.17 -14.90 -4.57
C ILE A 75 1.86 -14.33 -5.95
N ALA A 76 1.31 -15.10 -6.89
CA ALA A 76 0.94 -14.59 -8.21
C ALA A 76 -0.10 -13.44 -8.13
N VAL A 77 -1.10 -13.55 -7.25
CA VAL A 77 -2.12 -12.52 -7.03
C VAL A 77 -1.50 -11.26 -6.41
N LEU A 78 -0.69 -11.40 -5.36
CA LEU A 78 -0.02 -10.28 -4.71
C LEU A 78 0.95 -9.58 -5.68
N SER A 79 1.75 -10.34 -6.44
CA SER A 79 2.61 -9.81 -7.49
C SER A 79 1.81 -9.12 -8.58
N GLY A 80 0.66 -9.66 -9.00
CA GLY A 80 -0.26 -9.01 -9.94
C GLY A 80 -0.76 -7.66 -9.44
N PHE A 81 -1.18 -7.58 -8.17
CA PHE A 81 -1.58 -6.30 -7.55
C PHE A 81 -0.42 -5.29 -7.48
N MET A 82 0.79 -5.74 -7.11
CA MET A 82 1.98 -4.90 -7.10
C MET A 82 2.32 -4.39 -8.51
N LEU A 83 2.34 -5.27 -9.51
CA LEU A 83 2.57 -4.94 -10.91
C LEU A 83 1.51 -3.97 -11.46
N GLY A 84 0.23 -4.18 -11.12
CA GLY A 84 -0.85 -3.27 -11.48
C GLY A 84 -0.70 -1.87 -10.88
N SER A 85 -0.18 -1.77 -9.64
CA SER A 85 0.11 -0.48 -9.01
C SER A 85 1.36 0.21 -9.58
N LEU A 86 2.28 -0.56 -10.18
CA LEU A 86 3.57 -0.08 -10.69
C LEU A 86 3.39 0.98 -11.79
N ASN A 87 2.40 0.81 -12.67
CA ASN A 87 2.06 1.82 -13.70
C ASN A 87 1.63 3.16 -13.08
N LYS A 88 0.90 3.12 -11.96
CA LYS A 88 0.47 4.33 -11.27
C LYS A 88 1.63 5.04 -10.55
N VAL A 89 2.52 4.26 -9.94
CA VAL A 89 3.67 4.73 -9.15
C VAL A 89 4.87 5.11 -10.02
N TRP A 90 4.86 4.80 -11.32
CA TRP A 90 5.98 5.10 -12.22
C TRP A 90 6.33 6.60 -12.21
N PRO A 91 7.59 6.96 -11.93
CA PRO A 91 7.96 8.35 -11.65
C PRO A 91 8.18 9.21 -12.90
N TRP A 92 8.41 8.60 -14.07
CA TRP A 92 8.68 9.33 -15.32
C TRP A 92 7.44 9.38 -16.19
N LYS A 93 6.67 10.45 -16.03
CA LYS A 93 5.45 10.70 -16.78
C LYS A 93 5.45 12.11 -17.35
N GLU A 94 5.19 12.23 -18.64
CA GLU A 94 5.06 13.52 -19.33
C GLU A 94 3.57 13.86 -19.48
N THR A 95 3.19 15.04 -19.02
CA THR A 95 1.80 15.52 -19.04
C THR A 95 1.48 16.07 -20.43
N ILE A 96 0.77 15.28 -21.24
CA ILE A 96 0.46 15.61 -22.64
C ILE A 96 -0.74 16.56 -22.75
N GLU A 97 -1.71 16.44 -21.84
CA GLU A 97 -2.88 17.33 -21.79
C GLU A 97 -3.16 17.85 -20.39
N THR A 98 -3.41 19.15 -20.29
CA THR A 98 -3.71 19.86 -19.05
C THR A 98 -5.16 20.34 -19.05
N TYR A 99 -5.95 19.99 -18.03
CA TYR A 99 -7.26 20.58 -17.78
C TYR A 99 -7.12 21.69 -16.76
N VAL A 100 -7.88 22.77 -16.94
CA VAL A 100 -8.06 23.78 -15.89
C VAL A 100 -9.28 23.36 -15.07
N ASP A 101 -9.03 22.93 -13.84
CA ASP A 101 -10.10 22.62 -12.88
C ASP A 101 -10.94 23.89 -12.59
N SER A 102 -12.16 23.74 -12.09
CA SER A 102 -13.10 24.84 -11.80
C SER A 102 -12.57 25.85 -10.76
N HIS A 103 -11.41 25.59 -10.15
CA HIS A 103 -10.66 26.44 -9.23
C HIS A 103 -9.41 27.11 -9.86
N GLY A 104 -9.20 26.99 -11.18
CA GLY A 104 -8.07 27.60 -11.89
C GLY A 104 -6.76 26.82 -11.83
N GLU A 105 -6.76 25.64 -11.19
CA GLU A 105 -5.57 24.81 -11.04
C GLU A 105 -5.37 23.92 -12.27
N VAL A 106 -4.18 24.01 -12.87
CA VAL A 106 -3.80 23.22 -14.04
C VAL A 106 -3.44 21.81 -13.59
N ARG A 107 -4.28 20.82 -13.91
CA ARG A 107 -4.04 19.41 -13.60
C ARG A 107 -3.87 18.59 -14.87
N PRO A 108 -2.90 17.66 -14.92
CA PRO A 108 -2.73 16.81 -16.09
C PRO A 108 -3.87 15.80 -16.23
N LEU A 109 -4.52 15.75 -17.39
CA LEU A 109 -5.55 14.76 -17.76
C LEU A 109 -4.93 13.44 -18.23
N ILE A 110 -3.83 13.53 -18.98
CA ILE A 110 -3.19 12.39 -19.64
C ILE A 110 -1.68 12.49 -19.42
N GLU A 111 -1.17 11.54 -18.65
CA GLU A 111 0.24 11.33 -18.37
C GLU A 111 0.75 10.17 -19.22
N ALA A 112 1.63 10.42 -20.19
CA ALA A 112 2.31 9.36 -20.92
C ALA A 112 3.55 8.89 -20.16
N ASN A 113 3.69 7.57 -20.04
CA ASN A 113 4.81 6.94 -19.38
C ASN A 113 6.05 7.04 -20.29
N ILE A 114 6.97 7.96 -19.98
CA ILE A 114 8.21 8.13 -20.73
C ILE A 114 9.36 7.38 -20.05
N LEU A 115 10.35 7.01 -20.85
CA LEU A 115 11.61 6.46 -20.36
C LEU A 115 12.48 7.61 -19.83
N PRO A 116 13.26 7.41 -18.74
CA PRO A 116 14.14 8.45 -18.22
C PRO A 116 15.24 8.80 -19.23
N ASP A 117 15.21 10.02 -19.78
CA ASP A 117 16.25 10.51 -20.70
C ASP A 117 17.46 11.13 -19.97
N HIS A 118 17.28 11.58 -18.72
CA HIS A 118 18.34 12.11 -17.86
C HIS A 118 18.14 11.51 -16.45
N LEU A 119 19.20 10.99 -15.81
CA LEU A 119 19.21 10.21 -14.55
C LEU A 119 18.98 8.67 -14.64
N VAL A 120 18.98 8.08 -15.83
CA VAL A 120 18.92 6.60 -16.00
C VAL A 120 19.99 5.89 -15.15
N TRP A 121 21.20 6.43 -15.11
CA TRP A 121 22.33 5.83 -14.40
C TRP A 121 22.19 5.93 -12.88
N GLU A 122 21.60 7.01 -12.36
CA GLU A 122 21.31 7.16 -10.93
C GLU A 122 20.20 6.21 -10.49
N GLY A 123 19.16 6.06 -11.32
CA GLY A 123 18.10 5.07 -11.10
C GLY A 123 18.65 3.64 -11.07
N VAL A 124 19.54 3.30 -12.01
CA VAL A 124 20.23 1.99 -12.04
C VAL A 124 21.13 1.82 -10.82
N ALA A 125 21.90 2.84 -10.42
CA ALA A 125 22.76 2.78 -9.25
C ALA A 125 21.96 2.55 -7.95
N LEU A 126 20.82 3.24 -7.79
CA LEU A 126 19.91 3.03 -6.65
C LEU A 126 19.28 1.64 -6.67
N ALA A 127 18.90 1.12 -7.85
CA ALA A 127 18.37 -0.24 -7.99
C ALA A 127 19.41 -1.30 -7.60
N VAL A 128 20.66 -1.15 -8.07
CA VAL A 128 21.77 -2.04 -7.71
C VAL A 128 22.09 -1.94 -6.22
N ALA A 129 22.12 -0.72 -5.65
CA ALA A 129 22.36 -0.52 -4.22
C ALA A 129 21.25 -1.15 -3.36
N GLY A 130 19.98 -0.99 -3.75
CA GLY A 130 18.85 -1.64 -3.10
C GLY A 130 18.93 -3.16 -3.16
N PHE A 131 19.25 -3.73 -4.32
CA PHE A 131 19.44 -5.17 -4.48
C PHE A 131 20.60 -5.69 -3.62
N ALA A 132 21.75 -5.00 -3.64
CA ALA A 132 22.90 -5.36 -2.83
C ALA A 132 22.57 -5.34 -1.33
N LEU A 133 21.81 -4.34 -0.87
CA LEU A 133 21.37 -4.24 0.52
C LEU A 133 20.47 -5.42 0.92
N VAL A 134 19.52 -5.82 0.06
CA VAL A 134 18.67 -6.99 0.29
C VAL A 134 19.51 -8.27 0.38
N CYS A 135 20.46 -8.47 -0.54
CA CYS A 135 21.36 -9.63 -0.49
C CYS A 135 22.20 -9.65 0.79
N VAL A 136 22.71 -8.51 1.26
CA VAL A 136 23.47 -8.44 2.52
C VAL A 136 22.60 -8.82 3.72
N LEU A 137 21.35 -8.36 3.75
CA LEU A 137 20.39 -8.75 4.80
C LEU A 137 20.09 -10.25 4.77
N GLU A 138 19.92 -10.84 3.57
CA GLU A 138 19.68 -12.27 3.44
C GLU A 138 20.89 -13.10 3.88
N LEU A 139 22.11 -12.68 3.50
CA LEU A 139 23.35 -13.34 3.91
C LEU A 139 23.57 -13.26 5.43
N THR A 140 23.24 -12.13 6.05
CA THR A 140 23.37 -11.98 7.52
C THR A 140 22.29 -12.77 8.27
N ALA A 141 21.05 -12.80 7.76
CA ALA A 141 19.97 -13.63 8.32
C ALA A 141 20.27 -15.14 8.20
N GLY A 142 20.74 -15.61 7.04
CA GLY A 142 21.13 -17.00 6.81
C GLY A 142 22.32 -17.43 7.67
N ARG A 143 23.30 -16.54 7.91
CA ARG A 143 24.42 -16.79 8.83
C ARG A 143 23.96 -16.94 10.28
N LYS A 144 23.00 -16.14 10.74
CA LYS A 144 22.48 -16.21 12.11
C LYS A 144 21.70 -17.49 12.37
N ALA A 145 20.99 -18.01 11.36
CA ALA A 145 20.31 -19.31 11.44
C ALA A 145 21.27 -20.51 11.49
N LYS A 146 22.43 -20.42 10.80
CA LYS A 146 23.42 -21.51 10.75
C LYS A 146 24.34 -21.58 11.97
N ASN A 147 24.56 -20.47 12.68
CA ASN A 147 25.39 -20.44 13.90
C ASN A 147 24.63 -20.75 15.20
N ALA A 148 23.31 -20.97 15.14
CA ALA A 148 22.45 -21.19 16.30
C ALA A 148 21.97 -22.67 16.45
N GLY A 149 22.46 -23.58 15.60
CA GLY A 149 22.27 -25.03 15.70
C GLY A 149 23.61 -25.74 15.80
#